data_AF-V5HKH2-F1
#
_entry.id   AF-V5HKH2-F1
#
_cell.length_a   1.000
_cell.length_b   1.000
_cell.length_c   1.000
_cell.angle_alpha   90.00
_cell.angle_beta   90.00
_cell.angle_gamma   90.00
#
_symmetry.space_group_name_H-M   'P 1'
#
loop_
_entity.id
_entity.type
_entity.pdbx_description
1 polymer ?
#
loop_
_entity_poly.entity_id
_entity_poly.type
_entity_poly.pdbx_seq_one_letter_code
_entity_poly.pdbx_strand_id
1 'polypeptide(L)'
;VTATAGPVVYGATKSSAKRPNVVYTQWVHNGQASSPQTTTIERKTEHKKTATWHVERGFSYSGSVTASASIFIVNIETKHQISLDLKGGYREEVSDTETFSVNQVITVPPMKSVKIDWIITDGVQEVPWTSTVAITGHIAIKYKKELEGGLLWYYNLFNLQDSRLKDAGNDTYLHTAKGTFTGVKAHEAHLRVTEHDYQAYGGRSSAVRTYTIPLSLTPHTPAAKTL
;
A
#
# COMPACT_ATOMS: atom_id res chain seq x y z
N VAL A 1 -5.22 35.24 -6.09
CA VAL A 1 -5.16 33.93 -6.80
C VAL A 1 -6.20 33.02 -6.20
N THR A 2 -6.98 32.36 -7.04
CA THR A 2 -7.92 31.30 -6.66
C THR A 2 -7.54 30.03 -7.42
N ALA A 3 -7.66 28.88 -6.77
CA ALA A 3 -7.36 27.61 -7.40
C ALA A 3 -8.45 26.57 -7.06
N THR A 4 -8.90 25.87 -8.09
CA THR A 4 -9.97 24.87 -7.98
C THR A 4 -9.50 23.56 -8.60
N ALA A 5 -9.59 22.47 -7.85
CA ALA A 5 -9.29 21.15 -8.38
C ALA A 5 -10.46 20.58 -9.18
N GLY A 6 -10.15 19.97 -10.31
CA GLY A 6 -11.04 19.07 -11.04
C GLY A 6 -11.07 17.67 -10.42
N PRO A 7 -11.92 16.79 -10.96
CA PRO A 7 -12.02 15.41 -10.49
C PRO A 7 -10.70 14.66 -10.65
N VAL A 8 -10.48 13.67 -9.79
CA VAL A 8 -9.36 12.74 -9.94
C VAL A 8 -9.64 11.78 -11.09
N VAL A 9 -8.67 11.67 -12.00
CA VAL A 9 -8.65 10.71 -13.11
C VAL A 9 -7.64 9.63 -12.78
N TYR A 10 -8.09 8.38 -12.78
CA TYR A 10 -7.26 7.21 -12.49
C TYR A 10 -6.61 6.68 -13.77
N GLY A 11 -5.33 6.33 -13.67
CA GLY A 11 -4.60 5.61 -14.70
C GLY A 11 -4.73 4.09 -14.54
N ALA A 12 -3.96 3.38 -15.36
CA ALA A 12 -3.92 1.93 -15.34
C ALA A 12 -3.34 1.39 -14.04
N THR A 13 -4.05 0.44 -13.44
CA THR A 13 -3.61 -0.31 -12.27
C THR A 13 -2.36 -1.14 -12.59
N LYS A 14 -1.37 -1.09 -11.70
CA LYS A 14 -0.22 -1.98 -11.69
C LYS A 14 -0.27 -2.85 -10.45
N SER A 15 -0.03 -4.14 -10.61
CA SER A 15 -0.02 -5.09 -9.49
C SER A 15 1.32 -5.80 -9.43
N SER A 16 1.84 -6.02 -8.24
CA SER A 16 3.05 -6.78 -7.96
C SER A 16 2.92 -7.52 -6.64
N ALA A 17 3.72 -8.57 -6.44
CA ALA A 17 3.85 -9.22 -5.15
C ALA A 17 5.12 -8.74 -4.44
N LYS A 18 5.03 -8.49 -3.13
CA LYS A 18 6.19 -8.25 -2.28
C LYS A 18 6.93 -9.55 -1.99
N ARG A 19 8.07 -9.40 -1.31
CA ARG A 19 8.82 -10.54 -0.80
C ARG A 19 7.98 -11.32 0.22
N PRO A 20 7.97 -12.66 0.16
CA PRO A 20 7.26 -13.49 1.14
C PRO A 20 7.81 -13.28 2.54
N ASN A 21 6.92 -13.18 3.53
CA ASN A 21 7.27 -13.04 4.95
C ASN A 21 6.99 -14.35 5.68
N VAL A 22 8.01 -14.92 6.31
CA VAL A 22 7.84 -16.06 7.23
C VAL A 22 7.31 -15.52 8.54
N VAL A 23 6.04 -15.78 8.85
CA VAL A 23 5.37 -15.27 10.06
C VAL A 23 5.48 -16.23 11.24
N TYR A 24 5.78 -17.50 10.97
CA TYR A 24 6.01 -18.51 12.00
C TYR A 24 6.88 -19.64 11.46
N THR A 25 7.73 -20.19 12.31
CA THR A 25 8.52 -21.39 12.00
C THR A 25 8.42 -22.38 13.15
N GLN A 26 8.24 -23.65 12.82
CA GLN A 26 8.31 -24.76 13.77
C GLN A 26 9.15 -25.90 13.23
N TRP A 27 10.00 -26.45 14.10
CA TRP A 27 10.69 -27.71 13.85
C TRP A 27 10.01 -28.84 14.62
N VAL A 28 9.82 -29.96 13.95
CA VAL A 28 9.35 -31.20 14.58
C VAL A 28 10.28 -32.34 14.18
N HIS A 29 10.72 -33.09 15.18
CA HIS A 29 11.70 -34.16 15.00
C HIS A 29 11.04 -35.49 15.35
N ASN A 30 11.05 -36.42 14.40
CA ASN A 30 10.64 -37.79 14.63
C ASN A 30 11.88 -38.70 14.65
N GLY A 31 12.36 -39.00 15.86
CA GLY A 31 13.46 -39.94 16.08
C GLY A 31 13.02 -41.41 16.19
N GLN A 32 11.74 -41.72 15.94
CA GLN A 32 11.26 -43.10 15.96
C GLN A 32 11.75 -43.84 14.72
N ALA A 33 12.21 -45.08 14.91
CA ALA A 33 12.83 -45.87 13.85
C ALA A 33 11.86 -46.29 12.73
N SER A 34 10.60 -46.58 13.08
CA SER A 34 9.64 -47.19 12.15
C SER A 34 8.25 -46.54 12.14
N SER A 35 7.95 -45.66 13.10
CA SER A 35 6.59 -45.12 13.28
C SER A 35 6.53 -43.63 12.93
N PRO A 36 5.53 -43.19 12.13
CA PRO A 36 5.33 -41.78 11.85
C PRO A 36 4.78 -41.06 13.09
N GLN A 37 5.04 -39.75 13.17
CA GLN A 37 4.48 -38.87 14.18
C GLN A 37 3.63 -37.80 13.50
N THR A 38 2.52 -37.38 14.11
CA THR A 38 1.75 -36.24 13.64
C THR A 38 1.99 -35.02 14.52
N THR A 39 1.88 -33.85 13.93
CA THR A 39 1.88 -32.57 14.63
C THR A 39 0.78 -31.68 14.06
N THR A 40 0.08 -30.96 14.93
CA THR A 40 -0.95 -30.00 14.53
C THR A 40 -0.38 -28.60 14.63
N ILE A 41 -0.44 -27.85 13.54
CA ILE A 41 -0.12 -26.44 13.50
C ILE A 41 -1.43 -25.67 13.62
N GLU A 42 -1.69 -25.16 14.83
CA GLU A 42 -2.81 -24.29 15.12
C GLU A 42 -2.28 -22.91 15.53
N ARG A 43 -2.40 -21.93 14.63
CA ARG A 43 -1.89 -20.57 14.85
C ARG A 43 -2.82 -19.53 14.26
N LYS A 44 -2.77 -18.33 14.83
CA LYS A 44 -3.49 -17.14 14.38
C LYS A 44 -2.51 -15.98 14.31
N THR A 45 -2.62 -15.13 13.30
CA THR A 45 -1.82 -13.92 13.17
C THR A 45 -2.68 -12.78 12.61
N GLU A 46 -2.40 -11.58 13.08
CA GLU A 46 -2.98 -10.35 12.54
C GLU A 46 -2.03 -9.78 11.49
N HIS A 47 -2.58 -9.46 10.33
CA HIS A 47 -1.84 -8.95 9.20
C HIS A 47 -2.39 -7.58 8.81
N LYS A 48 -1.51 -6.58 8.74
CA LYS A 48 -1.88 -5.20 8.45
C LYS A 48 -2.05 -5.01 6.94
N LYS A 49 -3.25 -4.61 6.49
CA LYS A 49 -3.46 -4.04 5.15
C LYS A 49 -3.40 -2.52 5.21
N THR A 50 -2.92 -1.90 4.14
CA THR A 50 -2.78 -0.43 4.06
C THR A 50 -3.28 0.13 2.75
N ALA A 51 -3.85 1.33 2.80
CA ALA A 51 -4.03 2.21 1.66
C ALA A 51 -3.23 3.48 1.92
N THR A 52 -2.43 3.88 0.93
CA THR A 52 -1.64 5.10 0.97
C THR A 52 -1.95 5.93 -0.27
N TRP A 53 -1.95 7.24 -0.13
CA TRP A 53 -1.94 8.16 -1.25
C TRP A 53 -0.84 9.17 -1.09
N HIS A 54 -0.16 9.44 -2.20
CA HIS A 54 0.95 10.38 -2.26
C HIS A 54 0.77 11.32 -3.43
N VAL A 55 0.94 12.62 -3.18
CA VAL A 55 0.96 13.68 -4.18
C VAL A 55 2.40 13.95 -4.61
N GLU A 56 2.82 13.33 -5.71
CA GLU A 56 4.17 13.47 -6.25
C GLU A 56 4.42 14.86 -6.84
N ARG A 57 3.42 15.38 -7.54
CA ARG A 57 3.41 16.71 -8.12
C ARG A 57 2.12 17.39 -7.73
N GLY A 58 2.24 18.42 -6.91
CA GLY A 58 1.12 19.15 -6.38
C GLY A 58 1.12 20.62 -6.78
N PHE A 59 0.09 21.32 -6.35
CA PHE A 59 -0.05 22.77 -6.44
C PHE A 59 -0.13 23.36 -5.03
N SER A 60 0.49 24.52 -4.81
CA SER A 60 0.49 25.18 -3.50
C SER A 60 0.47 26.69 -3.66
N TYR A 61 -0.37 27.32 -2.86
CA TYR A 61 -0.48 28.77 -2.72
C TYR A 61 -0.87 29.11 -1.28
N SER A 62 -1.23 30.35 -0.98
CA SER A 62 -1.62 30.77 0.37
C SER A 62 -2.98 30.22 0.84
N GLY A 63 -3.76 29.57 -0.04
CA GLY A 63 -4.99 28.87 0.33
C GLY A 63 -4.85 27.35 0.24
N SER A 64 -5.98 26.64 0.26
CA SER A 64 -6.04 25.19 0.14
C SER A 64 -6.65 24.77 -1.19
N VAL A 65 -6.15 23.67 -1.77
CA VAL A 65 -6.75 23.04 -2.95
C VAL A 65 -6.90 21.56 -2.65
N THR A 66 -8.13 21.08 -2.62
CA THR A 66 -8.44 19.68 -2.39
C THR A 66 -9.20 19.09 -3.57
N ALA A 67 -8.89 17.85 -3.94
CA ALA A 67 -9.64 17.08 -4.92
C ALA A 67 -10.46 15.98 -4.22
N SER A 68 -11.68 15.73 -4.68
CA SER A 68 -12.44 14.55 -4.24
C SER A 68 -11.91 13.32 -4.95
N ALA A 69 -11.56 12.28 -4.19
CA ALA A 69 -11.09 11.00 -4.72
C ALA A 69 -11.80 9.83 -4.06
N SER A 70 -11.81 8.70 -4.74
CA SER A 70 -12.31 7.42 -4.24
C SER A 70 -11.19 6.40 -4.23
N ILE A 71 -11.01 5.73 -3.10
CA ILE A 71 -9.97 4.71 -2.94
C ILE A 71 -10.65 3.35 -2.89
N PHE A 72 -10.28 2.48 -3.84
CA PHE A 72 -10.89 1.16 -4.04
C PHE A 72 -9.86 0.02 -4.16
N ILE A 73 -8.58 0.32 -3.93
CA ILE A 73 -7.46 -0.61 -4.18
C ILE A 73 -7.42 -1.75 -3.16
N VAL A 74 -7.76 -1.43 -1.92
CA VAL A 74 -7.89 -2.38 -0.82
C VAL A 74 -9.24 -2.11 -0.17
N ASN A 75 -10.00 -3.18 0.11
CA ASN A 75 -11.30 -3.09 0.77
C ASN A 75 -11.06 -2.78 2.25
N ILE A 76 -10.74 -1.51 2.53
CA ILE A 76 -10.63 -0.94 3.87
C ILE A 76 -11.98 -0.30 4.16
N GLU A 77 -12.69 -0.81 5.16
CA GLU A 77 -14.08 -0.43 5.47
C GLU A 77 -14.26 1.08 5.71
N THR A 78 -13.19 1.79 6.07
CA THR A 78 -13.27 3.15 6.58
C THR A 78 -13.19 4.26 5.54
N LYS A 79 -12.75 4.03 4.29
CA LYS A 79 -12.59 5.14 3.31
C LYS A 79 -12.81 4.75 1.85
N HIS A 80 -14.03 4.94 1.35
CA HIS A 80 -14.32 4.94 -0.09
C HIS A 80 -14.24 6.32 -0.75
N GLN A 81 -14.28 7.41 0.03
CA GLN A 81 -14.20 8.78 -0.47
C GLN A 81 -13.31 9.62 0.44
N ILE A 82 -12.35 10.33 -0.15
CA ILE A 82 -11.40 11.18 0.56
C ILE A 82 -11.33 12.58 -0.07
N SER A 83 -10.97 13.56 0.76
CA SER A 83 -10.55 14.89 0.31
C SER A 83 -9.03 14.91 0.24
N LEU A 84 -8.48 14.92 -0.97
CA LEU A 84 -7.06 14.85 -1.25
C LEU A 84 -6.46 16.25 -1.30
N ASP A 85 -5.67 16.63 -0.30
CA ASP A 85 -4.85 17.86 -0.35
C ASP A 85 -3.84 17.74 -1.50
N LEU A 86 -3.89 18.66 -2.46
CA LEU A 86 -3.02 18.65 -3.63
C LEU A 86 -1.66 19.32 -3.39
N LYS A 87 -1.28 19.59 -2.15
CA LYS A 87 0.06 20.08 -1.81
C LYS A 87 1.14 19.07 -2.22
N GLY A 88 2.20 19.54 -2.87
CA GLY A 88 3.31 18.69 -3.29
C GLY A 88 3.98 17.98 -2.11
N GLY A 89 4.18 16.67 -2.23
CA GLY A 89 4.75 15.81 -1.18
C GLY A 89 3.73 15.38 -0.11
N TYR A 90 2.46 15.78 -0.20
CA TYR A 90 1.44 15.33 0.73
C TYR A 90 1.27 13.81 0.66
N ARG A 91 1.16 13.18 1.84
CA ARG A 91 0.99 11.73 1.98
C ARG A 91 0.11 11.42 3.18
N GLU A 92 -0.81 10.49 3.01
CA GLU A 92 -1.57 9.91 4.11
C GLU A 92 -1.65 8.39 3.93
N GLU A 93 -1.71 7.68 5.05
CA GLU A 93 -1.89 6.24 5.12
C GLU A 93 -3.07 5.93 6.04
N VAL A 94 -3.91 5.02 5.61
CA VAL A 94 -4.85 4.31 6.49
C VAL A 94 -4.54 2.84 6.48
N SER A 95 -4.88 2.19 7.59
CA SER A 95 -4.66 0.78 7.76
C SER A 95 -5.79 0.10 8.48
N ASP A 96 -5.90 -1.18 8.23
CA ASP A 96 -6.84 -2.10 8.87
C ASP A 96 -6.14 -3.45 9.05
N THR A 97 -6.71 -4.34 9.85
CA THR A 97 -6.13 -5.65 10.14
C THR A 97 -7.00 -6.78 9.62
N GLU A 98 -6.36 -7.76 9.00
CA GLU A 98 -6.97 -9.01 8.57
C GLU A 98 -6.38 -10.13 9.41
N THR A 99 -7.24 -11.02 9.91
CA THR A 99 -6.76 -12.16 10.67
C THR A 99 -6.67 -13.41 9.80
N PHE A 100 -5.48 -14.00 9.77
CA PHE A 100 -5.25 -15.33 9.22
C PHE A 100 -5.13 -16.34 10.35
N SER A 101 -5.74 -17.51 10.17
CA SER A 101 -5.48 -18.67 11.02
C SER A 101 -5.10 -19.86 10.17
N VAL A 102 -4.33 -20.76 10.77
CA VAL A 102 -3.98 -22.06 10.21
C VAL A 102 -4.32 -23.12 11.24
N ASN A 103 -4.95 -24.19 10.76
CA ASN A 103 -5.16 -25.42 11.51
C ASN A 103 -4.87 -26.57 10.54
N GLN A 104 -3.64 -27.09 10.59
CA GLN A 104 -3.17 -28.13 9.66
C GLN A 104 -2.44 -29.23 10.41
N VAL A 105 -2.82 -30.48 10.14
CA VAL A 105 -2.10 -31.66 10.61
C VAL A 105 -1.01 -32.01 9.61
N ILE A 106 0.21 -32.21 10.10
CA ILE A 106 1.39 -32.59 9.32
C ILE A 106 1.93 -33.91 9.86
N THR A 107 2.19 -34.84 8.95
CA THR A 107 2.81 -36.13 9.28
C THR A 107 4.32 -36.03 9.09
N VAL A 108 5.07 -36.44 10.10
CA VAL A 108 6.53 -36.49 10.12
C VAL A 108 6.94 -37.96 10.00
N PRO A 109 7.57 -38.37 8.88
CA PRO A 109 7.98 -39.76 8.69
C PRO A 109 8.99 -40.24 9.76
N PRO A 110 9.14 -41.55 9.95
CA PRO A 110 10.17 -42.12 10.83
C PRO A 110 11.56 -41.61 10.45
N MET A 111 12.41 -41.35 11.44
CA MET A 111 13.77 -40.86 11.24
C MET A 111 13.86 -39.61 10.34
N LYS A 112 12.88 -38.71 10.43
CA LYS A 112 12.89 -37.39 9.74
C LYS A 112 12.67 -36.23 10.70
N SER A 113 13.12 -35.07 10.28
CA SER A 113 12.74 -33.77 10.86
C SER A 113 11.99 -32.96 9.82
N VAL A 114 10.99 -32.19 10.22
CA VAL A 114 10.30 -31.24 9.35
C VAL A 114 10.48 -29.83 9.88
N LYS A 115 10.81 -28.91 8.99
CA LYS A 115 10.70 -27.47 9.20
C LYS A 115 9.42 -26.99 8.54
N ILE A 116 8.56 -26.35 9.31
CA ILE A 116 7.28 -25.84 8.84
C ILE A 116 7.34 -24.32 8.95
N ASP A 117 7.42 -23.65 7.80
CA ASP A 117 7.36 -22.20 7.71
C ASP A 117 5.94 -21.79 7.29
N TRP A 118 5.27 -20.96 8.09
CA TRP A 118 4.05 -20.27 7.67
C TRP A 118 4.45 -18.98 6.98
N ILE A 119 4.05 -18.84 5.71
CA ILE A 119 4.43 -17.74 4.84
C ILE A 119 3.18 -16.99 4.41
N ILE A 120 3.24 -15.67 4.53
CA ILE A 120 2.25 -14.73 3.98
C ILE A 120 3.00 -13.80 3.02
N THR A 121 2.46 -13.66 1.81
CA THR A 121 2.98 -12.80 0.75
C THR A 121 1.99 -11.68 0.49
N ASP A 122 2.46 -10.44 0.56
CA ASP A 122 1.61 -9.28 0.26
C ASP A 122 1.54 -9.03 -1.24
N GLY A 123 0.36 -8.65 -1.71
CA GLY A 123 0.18 -7.98 -2.98
C GLY A 123 0.25 -6.47 -2.79
N VAL A 124 0.85 -5.80 -3.76
CA VAL A 124 0.90 -4.35 -3.89
C VAL A 124 0.19 -3.98 -5.16
N GLN A 125 -0.76 -3.07 -5.04
CA GLN A 125 -1.47 -2.50 -6.17
C GLN A 125 -1.26 -0.99 -6.18
N GLU A 126 -0.83 -0.46 -7.31
CA GLU A 126 -0.55 0.95 -7.52
C GLU A 126 -1.47 1.49 -8.62
N VAL A 127 -2.14 2.61 -8.33
CA VAL A 127 -2.97 3.31 -9.30
C VAL A 127 -2.45 4.74 -9.39
N PRO A 128 -1.76 5.11 -10.49
CA PRO A 128 -1.38 6.49 -10.72
C PRO A 128 -2.65 7.30 -10.95
N TRP A 129 -2.64 8.56 -10.55
CA TRP A 129 -3.76 9.46 -10.73
C TRP A 129 -3.31 10.86 -11.12
N THR A 130 -4.23 11.60 -11.75
CA THR A 130 -4.05 13.01 -12.09
C THR A 130 -5.28 13.82 -11.71
N SER A 131 -5.09 15.09 -11.36
CA SER A 131 -6.17 16.07 -11.21
C SER A 131 -5.72 17.39 -11.82
N THR A 132 -6.59 18.02 -12.61
CA THR A 132 -6.35 19.33 -13.20
C THR A 132 -6.73 20.40 -12.19
N VAL A 133 -5.81 21.30 -11.87
CA VAL A 133 -6.05 22.49 -11.05
C VAL A 133 -6.21 23.69 -11.97
N ALA A 134 -7.38 24.32 -11.94
CA ALA A 134 -7.64 25.58 -12.62
C ALA A 134 -7.28 26.74 -11.70
N ILE A 135 -6.49 27.70 -12.21
CA ILE A 135 -5.91 28.80 -11.45
C ILE A 135 -6.29 30.10 -12.13
N THR A 136 -6.81 31.06 -11.35
CA THR A 136 -7.19 32.39 -11.84
C THR A 136 -6.71 33.50 -10.91
N GLY A 137 -6.66 34.72 -11.45
CA GLY A 137 -6.33 35.94 -10.73
C GLY A 137 -4.92 36.45 -10.99
N HIS A 138 -4.42 37.25 -10.05
CA HIS A 138 -3.19 38.03 -10.24
C HIS A 138 -2.20 37.81 -9.11
N ILE A 139 -0.93 38.07 -9.40
CA ILE A 139 0.18 38.10 -8.45
C ILE A 139 0.44 39.57 -8.11
N ALA A 140 0.33 39.90 -6.83
CA ALA A 140 0.69 41.22 -6.34
C ALA A 140 2.15 41.23 -5.89
N ILE A 141 2.96 42.11 -6.45
CA ILE A 141 4.36 42.32 -6.07
C ILE A 141 4.49 43.72 -5.47
N LYS A 142 4.99 43.80 -4.24
CA LYS A 142 5.34 45.07 -3.60
C LYS A 142 6.84 45.31 -3.76
N TYR A 143 7.20 46.34 -4.52
CA TYR A 143 8.58 46.76 -4.70
C TYR A 143 9.08 47.58 -3.51
N LYS A 144 10.40 47.54 -3.28
CA LYS A 144 11.04 48.31 -2.20
C LYS A 144 11.30 49.77 -2.57
N LYS A 145 11.43 50.05 -3.86
CA LYS A 145 11.56 51.41 -4.42
C LYS A 145 10.35 51.65 -5.31
N GLU A 146 9.86 52.88 -5.29
CA GLU A 146 8.71 53.28 -6.07
C GLU A 146 9.04 53.24 -7.55
N LEU A 147 8.19 52.55 -8.31
CA LEU A 147 8.19 52.58 -9.78
C LEU A 147 7.11 53.58 -10.23
N GLU A 148 7.14 53.99 -11.49
CA GLU A 148 6.13 54.87 -12.07
C GLU A 148 4.74 54.22 -11.99
N GLY A 149 3.87 54.69 -11.09
CA GLY A 149 2.57 54.05 -10.78
C GLY A 149 2.45 53.44 -9.39
N GLY A 150 3.52 53.52 -8.56
CA GLY A 150 3.50 53.19 -7.15
C GLY A 150 4.29 51.93 -6.76
N LEU A 151 4.15 51.52 -5.50
CA LEU A 151 4.90 50.40 -4.92
C LEU A 151 4.28 49.02 -5.18
N LEU A 152 2.99 48.94 -5.52
CA LEU A 152 2.25 47.68 -5.63
C LEU A 152 1.80 47.45 -7.06
N TRP A 153 2.22 46.33 -7.65
CA TRP A 153 1.90 45.96 -9.02
C TRP A 153 1.21 44.61 -9.08
N TYR A 154 0.23 44.49 -9.98
CA TYR A 154 -0.49 43.26 -10.24
C TYR A 154 -0.07 42.70 -11.59
N TYR A 155 0.39 41.45 -11.59
CA TYR A 155 0.79 40.73 -12.79
C TYR A 155 -0.17 39.58 -13.04
N ASN A 156 -0.43 39.31 -14.32
CA ASN A 156 -1.18 38.12 -14.72
C ASN A 156 -0.31 36.88 -14.47
N LEU A 157 -0.96 35.72 -14.34
CA LEU A 157 -0.26 34.47 -14.05
C LEU A 157 0.72 34.07 -15.17
N PHE A 158 0.50 34.45 -16.44
CA PHE A 158 1.46 34.17 -17.51
C PHE A 158 2.83 34.83 -17.28
N ASN A 159 2.89 35.93 -16.51
CA ASN A 159 4.16 36.58 -16.20
C ASN A 159 5.09 35.69 -15.37
N LEU A 160 4.58 34.60 -14.76
CA LEU A 160 5.41 33.57 -14.13
C LEU A 160 6.29 32.81 -15.13
N GLN A 161 5.86 32.70 -16.40
CA GLN A 161 6.52 31.92 -17.45
C GLN A 161 6.85 30.47 -17.01
N ASP A 162 6.05 29.90 -16.13
CA ASP A 162 6.24 28.55 -15.62
C ASP A 162 5.71 27.53 -16.63
N SER A 163 6.61 26.68 -17.15
CA SER A 163 6.26 25.66 -18.15
C SER A 163 5.27 24.60 -17.67
N ARG A 164 4.98 24.54 -16.36
CA ARG A 164 4.00 23.64 -15.76
C ARG A 164 2.58 24.22 -15.77
N LEU A 165 2.43 25.50 -16.10
CA LEU A 165 1.16 26.18 -16.29
C LEU A 165 0.82 26.20 -17.77
N LYS A 166 -0.39 25.76 -18.11
CA LYS A 166 -0.92 25.82 -19.48
C LYS A 166 -2.01 26.88 -19.54
N ASP A 167 -1.88 27.81 -20.49
CA ASP A 167 -2.93 28.78 -20.76
C ASP A 167 -4.18 28.06 -21.31
N ALA A 168 -5.34 28.33 -20.70
CA ALA A 168 -6.64 27.83 -21.13
C ALA A 168 -7.57 28.95 -21.62
N GLY A 169 -7.05 30.17 -21.78
CA GLY A 169 -7.82 31.37 -22.10
C GLY A 169 -8.58 31.93 -20.90
N ASN A 170 -9.22 33.09 -21.09
CA ASN A 170 -10.02 33.78 -20.07
C ASN A 170 -9.30 33.91 -18.71
N ASP A 171 -8.03 34.30 -18.74
CA ASP A 171 -7.16 34.44 -17.56
C ASP A 171 -7.09 33.19 -16.66
N THR A 172 -7.33 32.01 -17.24
CA THR A 172 -7.32 30.72 -16.56
C THR A 172 -6.12 29.90 -16.99
N TYR A 173 -5.39 29.38 -16.00
CA TYR A 173 -4.23 28.54 -16.21
C TYR A 173 -4.43 27.19 -15.57
N LEU A 174 -3.97 26.15 -16.25
CA LEU A 174 -4.11 24.77 -15.81
C LEU A 174 -2.78 24.22 -15.33
N HIS A 175 -2.80 23.59 -14.17
CA HIS A 175 -1.72 22.77 -13.65
C HIS A 175 -2.19 21.33 -13.49
N THR A 176 -1.41 20.36 -13.95
CA THR A 176 -1.74 18.94 -13.73
C THR A 176 -1.01 18.44 -12.48
N ALA A 177 -1.76 18.30 -11.39
CA ALA A 177 -1.34 17.55 -10.22
C ALA A 177 -1.37 16.05 -10.52
N LYS A 178 -0.45 15.30 -9.92
CA LYS A 178 -0.39 13.85 -10.06
C LYS A 178 0.19 13.18 -8.83
N GLY A 179 -0.11 11.90 -8.72
CA GLY A 179 0.43 11.06 -7.66
C GLY A 179 0.07 9.61 -7.85
N THR A 180 0.19 8.85 -6.76
CA THR A 180 -0.06 7.41 -6.75
C THR A 180 -0.87 7.03 -5.53
N PHE A 181 -1.89 6.20 -5.76
CA PHE A 181 -2.56 5.43 -4.71
C PHE A 181 -1.90 4.05 -4.62
N THR A 182 -1.55 3.61 -3.42
CA THR A 182 -0.92 2.31 -3.18
C THR A 182 -1.73 1.53 -2.16
N GLY A 183 -2.16 0.33 -2.52
CA GLY A 183 -2.79 -0.63 -1.62
C GLY A 183 -1.86 -1.80 -1.35
N VAL A 184 -1.78 -2.23 -0.10
CA VAL A 184 -1.05 -3.43 0.33
C VAL A 184 -2.00 -4.31 1.11
N LYS A 185 -2.12 -5.57 0.72
CA LYS A 185 -2.89 -6.60 1.44
C LYS A 185 -2.28 -7.98 1.20
N ALA A 186 -2.64 -8.97 2.00
CA ALA A 186 -2.24 -10.34 1.73
C ALA A 186 -2.75 -10.80 0.35
N HIS A 187 -1.87 -11.39 -0.44
CA HIS A 187 -2.16 -11.95 -1.76
C HIS A 187 -2.07 -13.47 -1.77
N GLU A 188 -1.26 -14.05 -0.88
CA GLU A 188 -1.06 -15.49 -0.77
C GLU A 188 -0.68 -15.85 0.66
N ALA A 189 -1.15 -17.00 1.14
CA ALA A 189 -0.68 -17.61 2.37
C ALA A 189 -0.49 -19.11 2.14
N HIS A 190 0.61 -19.67 2.63
CA HIS A 190 0.87 -21.12 2.55
C HIS A 190 1.76 -21.59 3.70
N LEU A 191 1.71 -22.89 3.99
CA LEU A 191 2.76 -23.56 4.74
C LEU A 191 3.79 -24.10 3.77
N ARG A 192 5.08 -23.80 4.00
CA ARG A 192 6.20 -24.46 3.35
C ARG A 192 6.78 -25.49 4.30
N VAL A 193 6.62 -26.76 3.97
CA VAL A 193 7.15 -27.88 4.75
C VAL A 193 8.42 -28.37 4.07
N THR A 194 9.52 -28.37 4.81
CA THR A 194 10.82 -28.90 4.36
C THR A 194 11.17 -30.10 5.22
N GLU A 195 11.23 -31.27 4.62
CA GLU A 195 11.68 -32.51 5.24
C GLU A 195 13.20 -32.60 5.20
N HIS A 196 13.74 -33.12 6.28
CA HIS A 196 15.16 -33.25 6.57
C HIS A 196 15.41 -34.64 7.13
N ASP A 197 16.58 -35.22 6.88
CA ASP A 197 17.00 -36.42 7.60
C ASP A 197 17.09 -36.12 9.09
N TYR A 198 16.63 -37.06 9.92
CA TYR A 198 16.77 -36.93 11.36
C TYR A 198 18.25 -36.90 11.74
N GLN A 199 18.62 -35.89 12.52
CA GLN A 199 19.96 -35.76 13.05
C GLN A 199 19.87 -35.53 14.55
N ALA A 200 20.50 -36.43 15.32
CA ALA A 200 20.73 -36.23 16.74
C ALA A 200 21.93 -35.29 16.91
N TYR A 201 21.68 -33.98 17.00
CA TYR A 201 22.64 -32.91 17.28
C TYR A 201 23.82 -32.70 16.29
N GLY A 202 24.06 -31.44 15.90
CA GLY A 202 25.34 -30.95 15.39
C GLY A 202 25.74 -31.24 13.93
N GLY A 203 25.01 -32.10 13.20
CA GLY A 203 25.25 -32.35 11.77
C GLY A 203 24.65 -31.28 10.84
N ARG A 204 25.16 -31.15 9.61
CA ARG A 204 24.43 -30.45 8.53
C ARG A 204 23.37 -31.40 8.00
N SER A 205 22.10 -31.09 8.25
CA SER A 205 20.98 -31.87 7.70
C SER A 205 20.65 -31.40 6.29
N SER A 206 20.67 -32.32 5.34
CA SER A 206 20.28 -32.06 3.96
C SER A 206 18.77 -32.04 3.84
N ALA A 207 18.22 -31.04 3.13
CA ALA A 207 16.81 -31.05 2.77
C ALA A 207 16.54 -32.22 1.81
N VAL A 208 15.57 -33.06 2.16
CA VAL A 208 15.19 -34.25 1.39
C VAL A 208 14.04 -33.92 0.45
N ARG A 209 13.08 -33.12 0.91
CA ARG A 209 11.88 -32.77 0.16
C ARG A 209 11.33 -31.44 0.65
N THR A 210 10.80 -30.63 -0.26
CA THR A 210 10.02 -29.44 0.07
C THR A 210 8.68 -29.49 -0.65
N TYR A 211 7.61 -29.15 0.06
CA TYR A 211 6.28 -29.00 -0.54
C TYR A 211 5.50 -27.87 0.16
N THR A 212 4.48 -27.38 -0.53
CA THR A 212 3.65 -26.26 -0.05
C THR A 212 2.21 -26.71 0.15
N ILE A 213 1.60 -26.25 1.24
CA ILE A 213 0.17 -26.42 1.52
C ILE A 213 -0.47 -25.03 1.41
N PRO A 214 -1.30 -24.76 0.37
CA PRO A 214 -1.96 -23.48 0.23
C PRO A 214 -2.96 -23.26 1.37
N LEU A 215 -3.05 -22.04 1.89
CA LEU A 215 -4.00 -21.64 2.92
C LEU A 215 -5.04 -20.68 2.31
N SER A 216 -6.27 -20.75 2.82
CA SER A 216 -7.32 -19.82 2.41
C SER A 216 -7.00 -18.41 2.90
N LEU A 217 -7.13 -17.42 2.02
CA LEU A 217 -6.99 -16.00 2.35
C LEU A 217 -8.25 -15.38 2.96
N THR A 218 -9.31 -16.16 3.16
CA THR A 218 -10.56 -15.68 3.76
C THR A 218 -10.27 -15.15 5.17
N PRO A 219 -10.53 -13.85 5.43
CA PRO A 219 -10.49 -13.33 6.78
C PRO A 219 -11.51 -14.10 7.62
N HIS A 220 -11.12 -14.52 8.82
CA HIS A 220 -12.12 -14.93 9.80
C HIS A 220 -12.97 -13.71 10.13
N THR A 221 -14.17 -13.61 9.56
CA THR A 221 -15.18 -12.67 10.02
C THR A 221 -15.54 -13.07 11.45
N PRO A 222 -15.28 -12.25 12.49
CA PRO A 222 -15.87 -12.50 13.79
C PRO A 222 -17.38 -12.49 13.62
N ALA A 223 -18.08 -13.47 14.19
CA ALA A 223 -19.53 -13.45 14.21
C ALA A 223 -20.01 -12.07 14.70
N ALA A 224 -20.93 -11.46 13.95
CA ALA A 224 -21.52 -10.19 14.33
C ALA A 224 -21.99 -10.30 15.79
N LYS A 225 -21.52 -9.37 16.65
CA LYS A 225 -22.10 -9.23 17.98
C LYS A 225 -23.55 -8.81 17.76
N THR A 226 -24.48 -9.73 18.00
CA THR A 226 -25.89 -9.44 18.11
C THR A 226 -26.04 -8.43 19.25
N LEU A 227 -26.54 -7.24 18.91
CA LEU A 227 -27.07 -6.27 19.89
C LEU A 227 -28.40 -6.78 20.44
#